data_AF-A0A920TWH3-F1
#
_entry.id   AF-A0A920TWH3-F1
#
_cell.length_a   1.000
_cell.length_b   1.000
_cell.length_c   1.000
_cell.angle_alpha   90.00
_cell.angle_beta   90.00
_cell.angle_gamma   90.00
#
_symmetry.space_group_name_H-M   'P 1'
#
loop_
_entity.id
_entity.type
_entity.pdbx_description
1 polymer ?
#
loop_
_entity_poly.entity_id
_entity_poly.type
_entity_poly.pdbx_seq_one_letter_code
_entity_poly.pdbx_strand_id
1 'polypeptide(L)'
;MAEPHSKPHQIFVDRRPLWIVLFDRLRRYLFLGLFFGVFFVLLMTVEGPSDLSVEGYKVLCLFLLCVLLWSTNLIPLSITSLLAIAAVPLLGVMEASQAYSYFGNKAVFFILGVFILSASMIACGLSTRISIYAMKYWSHSPSQLITSIYCFAGISSCFMSEHAVAVILFPIIHEIAQSLNLKRENSIFGKGMYFAMAWGCIIGGAMTVLGGGRVPLAVEMLEKSTSGTQSIGILQYTQLSFPLVLAMFVGGWIFLKLLFPPDIQDIEAAKKTLEHKSHLMGKVTFQEKGIALVMIMTLFSWFVFGDQLGIANIPIIAIVLLFLLNLITWKMVEEHINWAIVMMYGGAICLGEVMAEPGAALWLAEKLFSGLVESPQFFLLALAMLSTLFTTFMSNSAVIAILFRPLSV
;
A
#
# COMPACT_ATOMS: atom_id res chain seq x y z
N MET A 1 -44.26 -14.13 6.86
CA MET A 1 -43.94 -12.71 6.62
C MET A 1 -44.04 -11.98 7.95
N ALA A 2 -42.91 -11.66 8.56
CA ALA A 2 -42.81 -10.76 9.71
C ALA A 2 -41.41 -10.12 9.66
N GLU A 3 -41.36 -8.80 9.47
CA GLU A 3 -40.13 -8.00 9.42
C GLU A 3 -39.43 -7.94 10.79
N PRO A 4 -38.09 -7.89 10.85
CA PRO A 4 -37.38 -7.75 12.11
C PRO A 4 -37.36 -6.29 12.57
N HIS A 5 -37.76 -6.09 13.83
CA HIS A 5 -37.76 -4.84 14.58
C HIS A 5 -36.59 -3.89 14.27
N SER A 6 -36.93 -2.71 13.73
CA SER A 6 -36.03 -1.56 13.63
C SER A 6 -35.64 -1.09 15.03
N LYS A 7 -34.35 -1.15 15.38
CA LYS A 7 -33.83 -0.54 16.61
C LYS A 7 -34.20 0.96 16.64
N PRO A 8 -34.60 1.54 17.78
CA PRO A 8 -34.95 2.96 17.86
C PRO A 8 -33.73 3.81 17.48
N HIS A 9 -33.91 4.78 16.58
CA HIS A 9 -32.89 5.76 16.24
C HIS A 9 -32.49 6.51 17.52
N GLN A 10 -31.33 6.18 18.10
CA GLN A 10 -30.75 6.96 19.18
C GLN A 10 -30.45 8.35 18.65
N ILE A 11 -31.25 9.34 19.03
CA ILE A 11 -31.02 10.75 18.71
C ILE A 11 -29.81 11.21 19.54
N PHE A 12 -28.65 11.34 18.91
CA PHE A 12 -27.46 11.89 19.53
C PHE A 12 -27.52 13.42 19.48
N VAL A 13 -27.72 14.06 20.64
CA VAL A 13 -27.70 15.53 20.76
C VAL A 13 -26.27 15.97 21.06
N ASP A 14 -25.56 16.44 20.03
CA ASP A 14 -24.22 17.00 20.16
C ASP A 14 -24.28 18.34 20.94
N ARG A 15 -23.63 18.39 22.11
CA ARG A 15 -23.62 19.57 22.99
C ARG A 15 -22.48 20.55 22.68
N ARG A 16 -21.64 20.27 21.67
CA ARG A 16 -20.58 21.19 21.25
C ARG A 16 -21.20 22.49 20.71
N PRO A 17 -20.52 23.64 20.86
CA PRO A 17 -20.93 24.90 20.23
C PRO A 17 -21.24 24.73 18.74
N LEU A 18 -22.31 25.38 18.24
CA LEU A 18 -22.80 25.21 16.86
C LEU A 18 -21.71 25.41 15.81
N TRP A 19 -20.82 26.38 16.01
CA TRP A 19 -19.70 26.67 15.11
C TRP A 19 -18.68 25.53 15.03
N ILE A 20 -18.45 24.79 16.13
CA ILE A 20 -17.57 23.61 16.13
C ILE A 20 -18.24 22.45 15.37
N VAL A 21 -19.54 22.25 15.54
CA VAL A 21 -20.29 21.21 14.83
C VAL A 21 -20.37 21.52 13.33
N LEU A 22 -20.63 22.78 12.98
CA LEU A 22 -20.63 23.24 11.60
C LEU A 22 -19.23 23.11 11.00
N PHE A 23 -18.17 23.51 11.71
CA PHE A 23 -16.81 23.32 11.26
C PHE A 23 -16.49 21.84 11.07
N ASP A 24 -16.77 20.95 12.02
CA ASP A 24 -16.49 19.51 11.91
C ASP A 24 -17.17 18.87 10.69
N ARG A 25 -18.42 19.28 10.40
CA ARG A 25 -19.17 18.82 9.22
C ARG A 25 -18.70 19.45 7.91
N LEU A 26 -18.32 20.73 7.92
CA LEU A 26 -17.93 21.48 6.72
C LEU A 26 -16.43 21.46 6.45
N ARG A 27 -15.61 21.01 7.40
CA ARG A 27 -14.14 21.03 7.35
C ARG A 27 -13.61 20.45 6.06
N ARG A 28 -14.20 19.32 5.63
CA ARG A 28 -13.84 18.69 4.36
C ARG A 28 -14.04 19.63 3.17
N TYR A 29 -15.22 20.24 3.06
CA TYR A 29 -15.55 21.15 1.97
C TYR A 29 -14.77 22.46 2.03
N LEU A 30 -14.51 22.98 3.24
CA LEU A 30 -13.71 24.18 3.45
C LEU A 30 -12.26 23.97 2.98
N PHE A 31 -11.63 22.85 3.36
CA PHE A 31 -10.27 22.54 2.90
C PHE A 31 -10.22 22.26 1.40
N LEU A 32 -11.22 21.59 0.84
CA LEU A 32 -11.31 21.42 -0.62
C LEU A 32 -11.44 22.77 -1.33
N GLY A 33 -12.36 23.63 -0.88
CA GLY A 33 -12.51 24.97 -1.43
C GLY A 33 -11.23 25.80 -1.29
N LEU A 34 -10.52 25.68 -0.17
CA LEU A 34 -9.23 26.33 0.03
C LEU A 34 -8.16 25.80 -0.95
N PHE A 35 -7.98 24.49 -1.07
CA PHE A 35 -6.93 23.91 -1.91
C PHE A 35 -7.17 24.17 -3.40
N PHE A 36 -8.41 23.97 -3.88
CA PHE A 36 -8.76 24.34 -5.25
C PHE A 36 -8.72 25.85 -5.46
N GLY A 37 -9.15 26.65 -4.48
CA GLY A 37 -9.04 28.11 -4.53
C GLY A 37 -7.60 28.58 -4.69
N VAL A 38 -6.68 28.08 -3.86
CA VAL A 38 -5.25 28.36 -3.96
C VAL A 38 -4.71 27.92 -5.32
N PHE A 39 -5.07 26.72 -5.79
CA PHE A 39 -4.66 26.22 -7.11
C PHE A 39 -5.09 27.15 -8.25
N PHE A 40 -6.37 27.59 -8.28
CA PHE A 40 -6.85 28.50 -9.32
C PHE A 40 -6.26 29.90 -9.21
N VAL A 41 -6.06 30.41 -7.99
CA VAL A 41 -5.40 31.70 -7.77
C VAL A 41 -3.97 31.66 -8.30
N LEU A 42 -3.19 30.63 -7.97
CA LEU A 42 -1.83 30.46 -8.49
C LEU A 42 -1.83 30.40 -10.03
N LEU A 43 -2.73 29.62 -10.64
CA LEU A 43 -2.80 29.50 -12.10
C LEU A 43 -3.20 30.79 -12.82
N MET A 44 -4.08 31.60 -12.25
CA MET A 44 -4.70 32.73 -12.96
C MET A 44 -4.09 34.10 -12.61
N THR A 45 -3.51 34.25 -11.43
CA THR A 45 -3.10 35.57 -10.91
C THR A 45 -1.60 35.72 -10.68
N VAL A 46 -0.87 34.62 -10.53
CA VAL A 46 0.57 34.67 -10.25
C VAL A 46 1.32 34.35 -11.54
N GLU A 47 2.10 35.31 -12.03
CA GLU A 47 3.07 35.05 -13.07
C GLU A 47 4.15 34.12 -12.50
N GLY A 48 4.38 32.98 -13.18
CA GLY A 48 5.33 31.97 -12.74
C GLY A 48 6.77 32.50 -12.66
N PRO A 49 7.69 31.76 -12.01
CA PRO A 49 9.10 32.12 -11.96
C PRO A 49 9.67 32.35 -13.37
N SER A 50 10.45 33.41 -13.55
CA SER A 50 11.04 33.74 -14.86
C SER A 50 12.04 32.69 -15.38
N ASP A 51 12.55 31.84 -14.48
CA ASP A 51 13.48 30.75 -14.76
C ASP A 51 12.76 29.40 -15.02
N LEU A 52 11.43 29.40 -15.15
CA LEU A 52 10.62 28.21 -15.40
C LEU A 52 9.67 28.40 -16.58
N SER A 53 9.45 27.34 -17.37
CA SER A 53 8.46 27.32 -18.44
C SER A 53 7.04 27.52 -17.90
N VAL A 54 6.14 28.06 -18.73
CA VAL A 54 4.72 28.25 -18.36
C VAL A 54 4.07 26.89 -18.06
N GLU A 55 4.38 25.89 -18.87
CA GLU A 55 3.97 24.50 -18.67
C GLU A 55 4.52 23.95 -17.36
N GLY A 56 5.80 24.17 -17.07
CA GLY A 56 6.44 23.77 -15.81
C GLY A 56 5.77 24.39 -14.59
N TYR A 57 5.42 25.67 -14.64
CA TYR A 57 4.69 26.34 -13.56
C TYR A 57 3.30 25.74 -13.32
N LYS A 58 2.53 25.49 -14.40
CA LYS A 58 1.22 24.85 -14.32
C LYS A 58 1.31 23.46 -13.69
N VAL A 59 2.34 22.69 -14.04
CA VAL A 59 2.59 21.37 -13.47
C VAL A 59 2.98 21.46 -11.99
N LEU A 60 3.79 22.44 -11.59
CA LEU A 60 4.10 22.66 -10.16
C LEU A 60 2.84 22.99 -9.35
N CYS A 61 1.95 23.81 -9.89
CA CYS A 61 0.66 24.12 -9.26
C CYS A 61 -0.20 22.86 -9.10
N LEU A 62 -0.27 22.03 -10.16
CA LEU A 62 -0.99 20.76 -10.12
C LEU A 62 -0.36 19.78 -9.13
N PHE A 63 0.97 19.68 -9.12
CA PHE A 63 1.71 18.85 -8.19
C PHE A 63 1.45 19.28 -6.74
N LEU A 64 1.48 20.58 -6.44
CA LEU A 64 1.16 21.11 -5.12
C LEU A 64 -0.27 20.74 -4.70
N LEU A 65 -1.25 20.87 -5.60
CA LEU A 65 -2.63 20.44 -5.33
C LEU A 65 -2.68 18.93 -5.00
N CYS A 66 -2.02 18.09 -5.80
CA CYS A 66 -1.96 16.64 -5.57
C CYS A 66 -1.30 16.30 -4.23
N VAL A 67 -0.19 16.95 -3.88
CA VAL A 67 0.50 16.79 -2.58
C VAL A 67 -0.43 17.12 -1.41
N LEU A 68 -1.14 18.26 -1.48
CA LEU A 68 -2.09 18.66 -0.44
C LEU A 68 -3.26 17.68 -0.31
N LEU A 69 -3.82 17.22 -1.43
CA LEU A 69 -4.93 16.26 -1.44
C LEU A 69 -4.49 14.87 -0.94
N TRP A 70 -3.33 14.38 -1.36
CA TRP A 70 -2.79 13.10 -0.89
C TRP A 70 -2.39 13.15 0.59
N SER A 71 -1.81 14.27 1.06
CA SER A 71 -1.41 14.42 2.47
C SER A 71 -2.59 14.54 3.42
N THR A 72 -3.71 15.10 2.96
CA THR A 72 -4.91 15.29 3.80
C THR A 72 -5.93 14.18 3.64
N ASN A 73 -5.79 13.34 2.60
CA ASN A 73 -6.73 12.27 2.25
C ASN A 73 -8.20 12.75 2.19
N LEU A 74 -8.42 14.02 1.81
CA LEU A 74 -9.76 14.61 1.65
C LEU A 74 -10.53 13.99 0.48
N ILE A 75 -9.77 13.58 -0.54
CA ILE A 75 -10.17 12.83 -1.71
C ILE A 75 -9.34 11.53 -1.70
N PRO A 76 -9.94 10.35 -1.96
CA PRO A 76 -9.19 9.10 -2.03
C PRO A 76 -8.03 9.21 -3.04
N LEU A 77 -6.89 8.62 -2.69
CA LEU A 77 -5.64 8.73 -3.47
C LEU A 77 -5.82 8.44 -4.96
N SER A 78 -6.61 7.41 -5.28
CA SER A 78 -6.95 7.01 -6.65
C SER A 78 -7.71 8.09 -7.43
N ILE A 79 -8.64 8.78 -6.78
CA ILE A 79 -9.45 9.83 -7.39
C ILE A 79 -8.60 11.09 -7.60
N THR A 80 -7.71 11.42 -6.66
CA THR A 80 -6.71 12.49 -6.86
C THR A 80 -5.79 12.17 -8.03
N SER A 81 -5.37 10.90 -8.18
CA SER A 81 -4.59 10.46 -9.34
C SER A 81 -5.34 10.58 -10.66
N LEU A 82 -6.63 10.22 -10.71
CA LEU A 82 -7.46 10.42 -11.90
C LEU A 82 -7.65 11.91 -12.23
N LEU A 83 -7.84 12.75 -11.20
CA LEU A 83 -7.87 14.19 -11.35
C LEU A 83 -6.57 14.72 -11.95
N ALA A 84 -5.41 14.25 -11.45
CA ALA A 84 -4.11 14.66 -11.97
C ALA A 84 -3.98 14.35 -13.47
N ILE A 85 -4.28 13.11 -13.88
CA ILE A 85 -4.22 12.70 -15.29
C ILE A 85 -5.15 13.55 -16.16
N ALA A 86 -6.37 13.81 -15.70
CA ALA A 86 -7.34 14.62 -16.44
C ALA A 86 -6.93 16.10 -16.52
N ALA A 87 -6.30 16.64 -15.47
CA ALA A 87 -5.90 18.03 -15.40
C ALA A 87 -4.73 18.37 -16.34
N VAL A 88 -3.78 17.44 -16.56
CA VAL A 88 -2.62 17.66 -17.43
C VAL A 88 -2.99 18.17 -18.84
N PRO A 89 -3.85 17.49 -19.62
CA PRO A 89 -4.25 17.99 -20.93
C PRO A 89 -5.16 19.22 -20.85
N LEU A 90 -6.00 19.33 -19.81
CA LEU A 90 -6.87 20.50 -19.60
C LEU A 90 -6.07 21.79 -19.34
N LEU A 91 -4.90 21.67 -18.72
CA LEU A 91 -3.97 22.78 -18.51
C LEU A 91 -3.13 23.11 -19.76
N GLY A 92 -3.23 22.31 -20.82
CA GLY A 92 -2.46 22.45 -22.05
C GLY A 92 -0.98 22.11 -21.88
N VAL A 93 -0.64 21.28 -20.87
CA VAL A 93 0.75 20.89 -20.61
C VAL A 93 1.23 19.82 -21.60
N MET A 94 0.34 18.90 -21.95
CA MET A 94 0.64 17.73 -22.79
C MET A 94 -0.62 17.24 -23.51
N GLU A 95 -0.43 16.60 -24.66
CA GLU A 95 -1.51 15.91 -25.39
C GLU A 95 -2.18 14.82 -24.55
N ALA A 96 -3.51 14.70 -24.68
CA ALA A 96 -4.29 13.74 -23.89
C ALA A 96 -3.88 12.28 -24.18
N SER A 97 -3.53 11.96 -25.42
CA SER A 97 -3.06 10.63 -25.81
C SER A 97 -1.77 10.24 -25.09
N GLN A 98 -0.83 11.17 -24.97
CA GLN A 98 0.43 10.95 -24.24
C GLN A 98 0.17 10.84 -22.73
N ALA A 99 -0.63 11.74 -22.15
CA ALA A 99 -0.99 11.69 -20.73
C ALA A 99 -1.65 10.36 -20.34
N TYR A 100 -2.61 9.86 -21.14
CA TYR A 100 -3.26 8.57 -20.89
C TYR A 100 -2.34 7.37 -21.16
N SER A 101 -1.35 7.49 -22.07
CA SER A 101 -0.40 6.41 -22.36
C SER A 101 0.44 6.00 -21.15
N TYR A 102 0.71 6.92 -20.21
CA TYR A 102 1.44 6.60 -18.98
C TYR A 102 0.71 5.61 -18.07
N PHE A 103 -0.62 5.47 -18.21
CA PHE A 103 -1.36 4.43 -17.51
C PHE A 103 -0.99 3.02 -18.01
N GLY A 104 -0.54 2.91 -19.27
CA GLY A 104 -0.04 1.68 -19.88
C GLY A 104 1.37 1.27 -19.44
N ASN A 105 1.89 1.85 -18.36
CA ASN A 105 3.23 1.57 -17.85
C ASN A 105 3.33 0.15 -17.26
N LYS A 106 4.50 -0.48 -17.45
CA LYS A 106 4.80 -1.84 -16.98
C LYS A 106 4.59 -2.03 -15.47
N ALA A 107 4.86 -1.02 -14.64
CA ALA A 107 4.67 -1.09 -13.19
C ALA A 107 3.19 -1.19 -12.80
N VAL A 108 2.30 -0.52 -13.54
CA VAL A 108 0.84 -0.61 -13.34
C VAL A 108 0.37 -2.03 -13.63
N PHE A 109 0.80 -2.59 -14.77
CA PHE A 109 0.47 -3.97 -15.15
C PHE A 109 1.09 -5.02 -14.23
N PHE A 110 2.31 -4.78 -13.74
CA PHE A 110 2.94 -5.62 -12.73
C PHE A 110 2.11 -5.70 -11.45
N ILE A 111 1.71 -4.55 -10.89
CA ILE A 111 0.91 -4.50 -9.67
C ILE A 111 -0.47 -5.13 -9.87
N LEU A 112 -1.13 -4.83 -11.00
CA LEU A 112 -2.39 -5.47 -11.36
C LEU A 112 -2.24 -7.00 -11.37
N GLY A 113 -1.15 -7.48 -11.96
CA GLY A 113 -0.75 -8.87 -11.98
C GLY A 113 -0.67 -9.50 -10.58
N VAL A 114 0.15 -8.90 -9.72
CA VAL A 114 0.37 -9.34 -8.33
C VAL A 114 -0.94 -9.31 -7.51
N PHE A 115 -1.78 -8.30 -7.71
CA PHE A 115 -3.06 -8.21 -7.00
C PHE A 115 -4.07 -9.26 -7.44
N ILE A 116 -4.18 -9.58 -8.72
CA ILE A 116 -5.07 -10.67 -9.17
C ILE A 116 -4.57 -12.02 -8.64
N LEU A 117 -3.26 -12.26 -8.66
CA LEU A 117 -2.66 -13.47 -8.08
C LEU A 117 -2.94 -13.57 -6.57
N SER A 118 -2.74 -12.47 -5.83
CA SER A 118 -3.04 -12.40 -4.39
C SER A 118 -4.53 -12.59 -4.13
N ALA A 119 -5.40 -11.94 -4.90
CA ALA A 119 -6.84 -12.08 -4.85
C ALA A 119 -7.29 -13.53 -5.07
N SER A 120 -6.64 -14.24 -5.98
CA SER A 120 -6.90 -15.66 -6.26
C SER A 120 -6.65 -16.53 -5.02
N MET A 121 -5.56 -16.27 -4.29
CA MET A 121 -5.24 -16.99 -3.05
C MET A 121 -6.20 -16.67 -1.90
N ILE A 122 -6.66 -15.42 -1.80
CA ILE A 122 -7.64 -14.99 -0.80
C ILE A 122 -8.99 -15.65 -1.08
N ALA A 123 -9.47 -15.52 -2.33
CA ALA A 123 -10.79 -15.94 -2.72
C ALA A 123 -11.00 -17.46 -2.65
N CYS A 124 -9.96 -18.26 -2.90
CA CYS A 124 -10.04 -19.72 -2.73
C CYS A 124 -9.83 -20.19 -1.28
N GLY A 125 -9.52 -19.28 -0.34
CA GLY A 125 -9.32 -19.59 1.08
C GLY A 125 -7.95 -20.18 1.42
N LEU A 126 -7.04 -20.32 0.46
CA LEU A 126 -5.70 -20.86 0.67
C LEU A 126 -4.93 -20.03 1.70
N SER A 127 -4.94 -18.69 1.58
CA SER A 127 -4.25 -17.81 2.52
C SER A 127 -4.77 -17.93 3.95
N THR A 128 -6.10 -18.03 4.12
CA THR A 128 -6.74 -18.26 5.43
C THR A 128 -6.33 -19.60 6.02
N ARG A 129 -6.27 -20.66 5.20
CA ARG A 129 -5.86 -22.00 5.65
C ARG A 129 -4.42 -22.01 6.16
N ILE A 130 -3.50 -21.39 5.42
CA ILE A 130 -2.09 -21.29 5.82
C ILE A 130 -1.96 -20.45 7.11
N SER A 131 -2.74 -19.37 7.23
CA SER A 131 -2.77 -18.53 8.44
C SER A 131 -3.16 -19.33 9.69
N ILE A 132 -4.27 -20.07 9.61
CA ILE A 132 -4.78 -20.90 10.72
C ILE A 132 -3.79 -22.02 11.04
N TYR A 133 -3.21 -22.66 10.03
CA TYR A 133 -2.21 -23.71 10.23
C TYR A 133 -0.98 -23.18 10.98
N ALA A 134 -0.43 -22.04 10.55
CA ALA A 134 0.72 -21.41 11.18
C ALA A 134 0.43 -21.05 12.66
N MET A 135 -0.73 -20.44 12.93
CA MET A 135 -1.11 -20.08 14.29
C MET A 135 -1.37 -21.31 15.16
N LYS A 136 -2.05 -22.34 14.64
CA LYS A 136 -2.34 -23.57 15.39
C LYS A 136 -1.06 -24.30 15.80
N TYR A 137 -0.11 -24.44 14.89
CA TYR A 137 1.10 -25.23 15.14
C TYR A 137 2.15 -24.50 15.99
N TRP A 138 2.23 -23.18 15.91
CA TRP A 138 3.30 -22.43 16.59
C TRP A 138 2.88 -21.80 17.91
N SER A 139 1.58 -21.73 18.22
CA SER A 139 1.07 -20.99 19.37
C SER A 139 0.73 -21.91 20.55
N HIS A 140 1.70 -22.22 21.40
CA HIS A 140 1.45 -22.93 22.67
C HIS A 140 1.33 -22.00 23.87
N SER A 141 1.88 -20.79 23.77
CA SER A 141 1.78 -19.73 24.78
C SER A 141 1.33 -18.39 24.16
N PRO A 142 0.84 -17.43 24.97
CA PRO A 142 0.49 -16.09 24.49
C PRO A 142 1.61 -15.40 23.70
N SER A 143 2.86 -15.43 24.21
CA SER A 143 4.00 -14.80 23.52
C SER A 143 4.30 -15.47 22.16
N GLN A 144 4.12 -16.78 22.07
CA GLN A 144 4.25 -17.52 20.82
C GLN A 144 3.11 -17.18 19.85
N LEU A 145 1.88 -16.96 20.32
CA LEU A 145 0.78 -16.53 19.47
C LEU A 145 1.05 -15.17 18.82
N ILE A 146 1.46 -14.16 19.60
CA ILE A 146 1.89 -12.86 19.08
C ILE A 146 3.04 -13.02 18.06
N THR A 147 4.04 -13.84 18.39
CA THR A 147 5.17 -14.11 17.49
C THR A 147 4.70 -14.78 16.20
N SER A 148 3.78 -15.75 16.27
CA SER A 148 3.24 -16.44 15.09
C SER A 148 2.48 -15.47 14.17
N ILE A 149 1.69 -14.57 14.75
CA ILE A 149 0.96 -13.54 14.00
C ILE A 149 1.95 -12.60 13.31
N TYR A 150 2.97 -12.12 14.03
CA TYR A 150 3.99 -11.22 13.49
C TYR A 150 4.79 -11.88 12.36
N CYS A 151 5.29 -13.10 12.60
CA CYS A 151 6.04 -13.89 11.62
C CYS A 151 5.21 -14.20 10.37
N PHE A 152 3.98 -14.67 10.56
CA PHE A 152 3.10 -14.98 9.44
C PHE A 152 2.74 -13.73 8.64
N ALA A 153 2.42 -12.62 9.32
CA ALA A 153 2.12 -11.33 8.68
C ALA A 153 3.31 -10.83 7.83
N GLY A 154 4.52 -10.88 8.39
CA GLY A 154 5.74 -10.49 7.70
C GLY A 154 6.06 -11.35 6.49
N ILE A 155 6.13 -12.66 6.69
CA ILE A 155 6.49 -13.60 5.62
C ILE A 155 5.44 -13.57 4.50
N SER A 156 4.15 -13.55 4.84
CA SER A 156 3.09 -13.48 3.83
C SER A 156 3.16 -12.17 3.04
N SER A 157 3.47 -11.06 3.71
CA SER A 157 3.59 -9.74 3.05
C SER A 157 4.82 -9.64 2.14
N CYS A 158 5.73 -10.61 2.14
CA CYS A 158 6.79 -10.71 1.13
C CYS A 158 6.26 -11.22 -0.23
N PHE A 159 5.05 -11.77 -0.30
CA PHE A 159 4.53 -12.40 -1.51
C PHE A 159 3.16 -11.87 -1.94
N MET A 160 2.44 -11.23 -1.03
CA MET A 160 1.14 -10.61 -1.30
C MET A 160 1.06 -9.22 -0.64
N SER A 161 0.07 -8.42 -1.04
CA SER A 161 -0.09 -7.08 -0.50
C SER A 161 -0.24 -7.05 1.02
N GLU A 162 0.47 -6.15 1.69
CA GLU A 162 0.31 -5.89 3.14
C GLU A 162 -1.16 -5.63 3.54
N HIS A 163 -1.94 -5.00 2.65
CA HIS A 163 -3.38 -4.81 2.84
C HIS A 163 -4.16 -6.13 2.76
N ALA A 164 -3.81 -7.02 1.82
CA ALA A 164 -4.42 -8.34 1.69
C ALA A 164 -4.15 -9.20 2.93
N VAL A 165 -2.91 -9.24 3.40
CA VAL A 165 -2.54 -9.99 4.62
C VAL A 165 -3.31 -9.46 5.83
N ALA A 166 -3.41 -8.14 5.99
CA ALA A 166 -4.18 -7.53 7.06
C ALA A 166 -5.67 -7.89 6.99
N VAL A 167 -6.28 -7.89 5.80
CA VAL A 167 -7.69 -8.28 5.60
C VAL A 167 -7.94 -9.75 5.99
N ILE A 168 -6.99 -10.65 5.72
CA ILE A 168 -7.10 -12.06 6.12
C ILE A 168 -6.95 -12.21 7.65
N LEU A 169 -5.95 -11.54 8.22
CA LEU A 169 -5.58 -11.73 9.63
C LEU A 169 -6.50 -11.01 10.60
N PHE A 170 -7.02 -9.84 10.23
CA PHE A 170 -7.88 -9.04 11.09
C PHE A 170 -9.08 -9.83 11.65
N PRO A 171 -9.93 -10.50 10.84
CA PRO A 171 -11.06 -11.26 11.37
C PRO A 171 -10.61 -12.45 12.23
N ILE A 172 -9.49 -13.11 11.90
CA ILE A 172 -8.95 -14.22 12.70
C ILE A 172 -8.51 -13.72 14.07
N ILE A 173 -7.74 -12.64 14.12
CA ILE A 173 -7.29 -12.00 15.36
C ILE A 173 -8.48 -11.48 16.17
N HIS A 174 -9.50 -10.95 15.49
CA HIS A 174 -10.71 -10.48 16.12
C HIS A 174 -11.48 -11.61 16.81
N GLU A 175 -11.68 -12.74 16.14
CA GLU A 175 -12.32 -13.94 16.71
C GLU A 175 -11.51 -14.51 17.88
N ILE A 176 -10.17 -14.56 17.76
CA ILE A 176 -9.28 -14.96 18.86
C ILE A 176 -9.50 -14.05 20.07
N ALA A 177 -9.46 -12.72 19.88
CA ALA A 177 -9.64 -11.75 20.95
C ALA A 177 -11.01 -11.87 21.64
N GLN A 178 -12.07 -12.13 20.86
CA GLN A 178 -13.41 -12.38 21.39
C GLN A 178 -13.46 -13.69 22.19
N SER A 179 -12.87 -14.78 21.68
CA SER A 179 -12.86 -16.08 22.36
C SER A 179 -12.14 -16.06 23.72
N LEU A 180 -11.12 -15.20 23.85
CA LEU A 180 -10.36 -14.97 25.06
C LEU A 180 -11.03 -13.95 26.01
N ASN A 181 -12.21 -13.42 25.65
CA ASN A 181 -12.94 -12.39 26.39
C ASN A 181 -12.09 -11.14 26.72
N LEU A 182 -11.22 -10.74 25.80
CA LEU A 182 -10.33 -9.59 26.01
C LEU A 182 -11.13 -8.28 26.00
N LYS A 183 -10.89 -7.42 26.99
CA LYS A 183 -11.49 -6.08 27.03
C LYS A 183 -10.89 -5.20 25.94
N ARG A 184 -11.74 -4.58 25.10
CA ARG A 184 -11.34 -3.75 23.94
C ARG A 184 -10.28 -2.68 24.23
N GLU A 185 -10.24 -2.11 25.43
CA GLU A 185 -9.36 -0.97 25.75
C GLU A 185 -8.24 -1.29 26.76
N ASN A 186 -8.39 -2.38 27.52
CA ASN A 186 -7.53 -2.69 28.68
C ASN A 186 -6.72 -3.98 28.54
N SER A 187 -6.75 -4.67 27.40
CA SER A 187 -5.88 -5.83 27.18
C SER A 187 -4.58 -5.45 26.48
N ILE A 188 -3.46 -5.68 27.16
CA ILE A 188 -2.11 -5.51 26.59
C ILE A 188 -1.89 -6.58 25.51
N PHE A 189 -2.31 -7.82 25.78
CA PHE A 189 -2.22 -8.92 24.82
C PHE A 189 -3.03 -8.67 23.55
N GLY A 190 -4.27 -8.18 23.70
CA GLY A 190 -5.12 -7.80 22.56
C GLY A 190 -4.45 -6.76 21.68
N LYS A 191 -3.93 -5.67 22.27
CA LYS A 191 -3.15 -4.65 21.54
C LYS A 191 -1.94 -5.28 20.85
N GLY A 192 -1.20 -6.13 21.57
CA GLY A 192 -0.03 -6.84 21.04
C GLY A 192 -0.33 -7.67 19.79
N MET A 193 -1.48 -8.35 19.72
CA MET A 193 -1.88 -9.10 18.52
C MET A 193 -2.14 -8.21 17.30
N TYR A 194 -2.83 -7.08 17.48
CA TYR A 194 -3.08 -6.14 16.38
C TYR A 194 -1.79 -5.42 15.95
N PHE A 195 -0.91 -5.06 16.88
CA PHE A 195 0.41 -4.52 16.57
C PHE A 195 1.31 -5.54 15.87
N ALA A 196 1.27 -6.82 16.29
CA ALA A 196 1.97 -7.91 15.62
C ALA A 196 1.57 -8.00 14.14
N MET A 197 0.26 -7.96 13.86
CA MET A 197 -0.27 -7.97 12.51
C MET A 197 0.19 -6.73 11.74
N ALA A 198 -0.04 -5.52 12.28
CA ALA A 198 0.24 -4.27 11.58
C ALA A 198 1.73 -4.10 11.25
N TRP A 199 2.61 -4.30 12.24
CA TRP A 199 4.06 -4.16 12.05
C TRP A 199 4.63 -5.27 11.18
N GLY A 200 4.16 -6.52 11.37
CA GLY A 200 4.55 -7.63 10.53
C GLY A 200 4.22 -7.34 9.06
N CYS A 201 2.98 -6.90 8.76
CA CYS A 201 2.57 -6.59 7.40
C CYS A 201 3.42 -5.49 6.77
N ILE A 202 3.62 -4.38 7.48
CA ILE A 202 4.35 -3.21 6.95
C ILE A 202 5.82 -3.54 6.72
N ILE A 203 6.49 -4.17 7.69
CA ILE A 203 7.93 -4.50 7.58
C ILE A 203 8.14 -5.55 6.50
N GLY A 204 7.34 -6.62 6.49
CA GLY A 204 7.43 -7.67 5.46
C GLY A 204 7.16 -7.15 4.05
N GLY A 205 6.18 -6.25 3.91
CA GLY A 205 5.84 -5.60 2.64
C GLY A 205 6.98 -4.79 2.02
N ALA A 206 8.03 -4.42 2.78
CA ALA A 206 9.19 -3.73 2.24
C ALA A 206 10.24 -4.67 1.63
N MET A 207 10.19 -5.98 1.92
CA MET A 207 11.25 -6.93 1.57
C MET A 207 11.33 -7.19 0.07
N THR A 208 10.22 -7.38 -0.61
CA THR A 208 10.19 -7.74 -2.03
C THR A 208 9.37 -6.70 -2.81
N VAL A 209 9.52 -6.73 -4.13
CA VAL A 209 8.71 -5.93 -5.06
C VAL A 209 7.23 -6.37 -5.06
N LEU A 210 6.93 -7.56 -4.54
CA LEU A 210 5.58 -8.15 -4.51
C LEU A 210 4.73 -7.68 -3.33
N GLY A 211 5.39 -7.27 -2.24
CA GLY A 211 4.72 -6.99 -0.97
C GLY A 211 3.95 -5.68 -0.98
N GLY A 212 4.64 -4.58 -0.67
CA GLY A 212 4.04 -3.26 -0.68
C GLY A 212 4.01 -2.70 -2.10
N GLY A 213 2.86 -2.17 -2.54
CA GLY A 213 2.77 -1.53 -3.86
C GLY A 213 3.84 -0.46 -4.09
N ARG A 214 4.30 0.17 -2.99
CA ARG A 214 5.29 1.25 -2.95
C ARG A 214 6.61 0.89 -3.65
N VAL A 215 7.02 -0.37 -3.58
CA VAL A 215 8.32 -0.81 -4.13
C VAL A 215 8.33 -0.76 -5.66
N PRO A 216 7.34 -1.33 -6.38
CA PRO A 216 7.22 -1.16 -7.82
C PRO A 216 7.25 0.29 -8.29
N LEU A 217 6.64 1.24 -7.55
CA LEU A 217 6.69 2.66 -7.91
C LEU A 217 8.12 3.18 -7.91
N ALA A 218 8.86 2.89 -6.84
CA ALA A 218 10.24 3.32 -6.68
C ALA A 218 11.16 2.69 -7.74
N VAL A 219 10.98 1.40 -8.04
CA VAL A 219 11.73 0.71 -9.10
C VAL A 219 11.48 1.34 -10.45
N GLU A 220 10.21 1.64 -10.79
CA GLU A 220 9.87 2.30 -12.05
C GLU A 220 10.47 3.71 -12.12
N MET A 221 10.32 4.52 -11.08
CA MET A 221 10.88 5.86 -11.05
C MET A 221 12.41 5.87 -11.15
N LEU A 222 13.09 4.89 -10.54
CA LEU A 222 14.54 4.73 -10.64
C LEU A 222 14.97 4.41 -12.07
N GLU A 223 14.29 3.46 -12.72
CA GLU A 223 14.61 3.08 -14.09
C GLU A 223 14.41 4.25 -15.06
N LYS A 224 13.33 5.02 -14.87
CA LYS A 224 13.08 6.23 -15.65
C LYS A 224 14.13 7.29 -15.45
N SER A 225 14.63 7.45 -14.23
CA SER A 225 15.66 8.45 -13.91
C SER A 225 17.04 8.07 -14.45
N THR A 226 17.32 6.77 -14.59
CA THR A 226 18.56 6.26 -15.19
C THR A 226 18.47 6.06 -16.70
N SER A 227 17.43 6.60 -17.37
CA SER A 227 17.17 6.39 -18.80
C SER A 227 17.13 4.92 -19.22
N GLY A 228 16.68 4.04 -18.33
CA GLY A 228 16.60 2.60 -18.56
C GLY A 228 17.93 1.84 -18.44
N THR A 229 19.02 2.50 -18.04
CA THR A 229 20.35 1.83 -17.91
C THR A 229 20.45 0.96 -16.66
N GLN A 230 19.68 1.26 -15.61
CA GLN A 230 19.59 0.43 -14.41
C GLN A 230 18.14 0.11 -14.05
N SER A 231 17.70 -1.09 -14.41
CA SER A 231 16.48 -1.69 -13.86
C SER A 231 16.85 -2.63 -12.72
N ILE A 232 16.22 -2.48 -11.56
CA ILE A 232 16.42 -3.41 -10.44
C ILE A 232 15.41 -4.55 -10.57
N GLY A 233 15.91 -5.76 -10.84
CA GLY A 233 15.10 -6.98 -10.83
C GLY A 233 14.62 -7.35 -9.41
N ILE A 234 13.63 -8.23 -9.32
CA ILE A 234 13.04 -8.64 -8.03
C ILE A 234 14.09 -9.24 -7.09
N LEU A 235 14.98 -10.09 -7.62
CA LEU A 235 16.04 -10.72 -6.84
C LEU A 235 17.04 -9.70 -6.32
N GLN A 236 17.51 -8.80 -7.19
CA GLN A 236 18.47 -7.76 -6.81
C GLN A 236 17.88 -6.81 -5.76
N TYR A 237 16.64 -6.37 -5.94
CA TYR A 237 15.95 -5.55 -4.93
C TYR A 237 15.87 -6.28 -3.59
N THR A 238 15.46 -7.55 -3.61
CA THR A 238 15.34 -8.38 -2.40
C THR A 238 16.70 -8.52 -1.70
N GLN A 239 17.79 -8.74 -2.44
CA GLN A 239 19.13 -8.85 -1.85
C GLN A 239 19.59 -7.54 -1.17
N LEU A 240 19.25 -6.39 -1.76
CA LEU A 240 19.59 -5.08 -1.22
C LEU A 240 18.74 -4.73 0.02
N SER A 241 17.44 -5.03 -0.02
CA SER A 241 16.51 -4.72 1.07
C SER A 241 16.59 -5.71 2.23
N PHE A 242 16.94 -6.97 1.98
CA PHE A 242 16.85 -8.07 2.94
C PHE A 242 17.60 -7.81 4.26
N PRO A 243 18.87 -7.34 4.27
CA PRO A 243 19.58 -7.09 5.52
C PRO A 243 18.88 -6.04 6.39
N LEU A 244 18.41 -4.96 5.76
CA LEU A 244 17.71 -3.87 6.46
C LEU A 244 16.35 -4.34 6.98
N VAL A 245 15.56 -4.99 6.13
CA VAL A 245 14.23 -5.46 6.52
C VAL A 245 14.33 -6.55 7.57
N LEU A 246 15.31 -7.44 7.50
CA LEU A 246 15.57 -8.44 8.55
C LEU A 246 15.93 -7.78 9.88
N ALA A 247 16.79 -6.75 9.87
CA ALA A 247 17.13 -5.99 11.06
C ALA A 247 15.90 -5.29 11.66
N MET A 248 15.07 -4.65 10.82
CA MET A 248 13.79 -4.07 11.24
C MET A 248 12.82 -5.13 11.75
N PHE A 249 12.82 -6.33 11.16
CA PHE A 249 11.94 -7.41 11.52
C PHE A 249 12.29 -8.00 12.89
N VAL A 250 13.58 -8.24 13.14
CA VAL A 250 14.09 -8.69 14.44
C VAL A 250 13.91 -7.59 15.49
N GLY A 251 14.26 -6.34 15.16
CA GLY A 251 14.06 -5.21 16.05
C GLY A 251 12.58 -5.03 16.43
N GLY A 252 11.69 -5.02 15.44
CA GLY A 252 10.25 -4.93 15.63
C GLY A 252 9.70 -6.05 16.51
N TRP A 253 10.20 -7.28 16.34
CA TRP A 253 9.83 -8.41 17.20
C TRP A 253 10.30 -8.23 18.66
N ILE A 254 11.54 -7.78 18.86
CA ILE A 254 12.07 -7.48 20.21
C ILE A 254 11.23 -6.38 20.87
N PHE A 255 11.00 -5.26 20.17
CA PHE A 255 10.18 -4.15 20.67
C PHE A 255 8.75 -4.58 20.98
N LEU A 256 8.14 -5.41 20.13
CA LEU A 256 6.80 -5.94 20.34
C LEU A 256 6.72 -6.76 21.65
N LYS A 257 7.73 -7.60 21.93
CA LYS A 257 7.79 -8.38 23.18
C LYS A 257 8.02 -7.50 24.42
N LEU A 258 8.80 -6.43 24.30
CA LEU A 258 9.08 -5.52 25.39
C LEU A 258 7.89 -4.61 25.72
N LEU A 259 7.19 -4.11 24.70
CA LEU A 259 6.07 -3.18 24.85
C LEU A 259 4.76 -3.86 25.22
N PHE A 260 4.57 -5.12 24.79
CA PHE A 260 3.32 -5.86 24.98
C PHE A 260 3.56 -7.20 25.70
N PRO A 261 4.04 -7.20 26.95
CA PRO A 261 4.11 -8.42 27.74
C PRO A 261 2.69 -9.03 27.91
N PRO A 262 2.50 -10.33 27.68
CA PRO A 262 1.18 -10.95 27.78
C PRO A 262 0.59 -10.82 29.19
N ASP A 263 -0.65 -10.33 29.28
CA ASP A 263 -1.44 -10.19 30.51
C ASP A 263 -2.32 -11.42 30.81
N ILE A 264 -2.29 -12.43 29.93
CA ILE A 264 -2.98 -13.71 30.08
C ILE A 264 -1.96 -14.86 30.14
N GLN A 265 -2.35 -15.97 30.76
CA GLN A 265 -1.50 -17.16 30.87
C GLN A 265 -1.89 -18.28 29.90
N ASP A 266 -3.16 -18.36 29.50
CA ASP A 266 -3.70 -19.44 28.68
C ASP A 266 -4.34 -18.94 27.38
N ILE A 267 -4.15 -19.70 26.30
CA ILE A 267 -4.70 -19.47 24.97
C ILE A 267 -5.57 -20.65 24.47
N GLU A 268 -5.98 -21.55 25.36
CA GLU A 268 -6.76 -22.74 25.00
C GLU A 268 -8.07 -22.39 24.27
N ALA A 269 -8.77 -21.34 24.69
CA ALA A 269 -9.98 -20.85 24.00
C ALA A 269 -9.68 -20.37 22.56
N ALA A 270 -8.54 -19.71 22.37
CA ALA A 270 -8.08 -19.29 21.04
C ALA A 270 -7.74 -20.50 20.16
N LYS A 271 -7.06 -21.51 20.71
CA LYS A 271 -6.77 -22.77 20.01
C LYS A 271 -8.05 -23.47 19.57
N LYS A 272 -9.02 -23.65 20.48
CA LYS A 272 -10.32 -24.26 20.14
C LYS A 272 -11.05 -23.50 19.03
N THR A 273 -10.96 -22.18 19.03
CA THR A 273 -11.54 -21.34 17.96
C THR A 273 -10.84 -21.59 16.61
N LEU A 274 -9.50 -21.63 16.60
CA LEU A 274 -8.71 -21.94 15.40
C LEU A 274 -8.98 -23.36 14.89
N GLU A 275 -9.10 -24.34 15.79
CA GLU A 275 -9.44 -25.71 15.45
C GLU A 275 -10.83 -25.82 14.85
N HIS A 276 -11.83 -25.21 15.47
CA HIS A 276 -13.19 -25.17 14.94
C HIS A 276 -13.20 -24.57 13.53
N LYS A 277 -12.51 -23.44 13.31
CA LYS A 277 -12.39 -22.81 11.99
C LYS A 277 -11.68 -23.71 10.98
N SER A 278 -10.59 -24.36 11.39
CA SER A 278 -9.90 -25.36 10.55
C SER A 278 -10.79 -26.52 10.16
N HIS A 279 -11.65 -27.00 11.06
CA HIS A 279 -12.60 -28.08 10.78
C HIS A 279 -13.69 -27.63 9.80
N LEU A 280 -14.22 -26.42 9.96
CA LEU A 280 -15.21 -25.84 9.03
C LEU A 280 -14.67 -25.68 7.60
N MET A 281 -13.37 -25.40 7.45
CA MET A 281 -12.72 -25.30 6.14
C MET A 281 -12.52 -26.65 5.43
N GLY A 282 -12.69 -27.78 6.11
CA GLY A 282 -12.59 -29.12 5.51
C GLY A 282 -11.22 -29.42 4.87
N LYS A 283 -11.21 -30.35 3.90
CA LYS A 283 -10.00 -30.79 3.19
C LYS A 283 -9.57 -29.78 2.13
N VAL A 284 -8.26 -29.76 1.83
CA VAL A 284 -7.68 -28.94 0.75
C VAL A 284 -8.31 -29.30 -0.59
N THR A 285 -8.91 -28.31 -1.24
CA THR A 285 -9.62 -28.49 -2.51
C THR A 285 -8.66 -28.59 -3.69
N PHE A 286 -9.12 -29.11 -4.84
CA PHE A 286 -8.33 -29.10 -6.08
C PHE A 286 -7.96 -27.68 -6.51
N GLN A 287 -8.91 -26.75 -6.33
CA GLN A 287 -8.72 -25.33 -6.64
C GLN A 287 -7.59 -24.70 -5.81
N GLU A 288 -7.57 -24.95 -4.49
CA GLU A 288 -6.50 -24.48 -3.60
C GLU A 288 -5.12 -25.02 -4.04
N LYS A 289 -5.04 -26.31 -4.41
CA LYS A 289 -3.79 -26.93 -4.88
C LYS A 289 -3.33 -26.36 -6.22
N GLY A 290 -4.25 -26.16 -7.16
CA GLY A 290 -3.96 -25.58 -8.47
C GLY A 290 -3.44 -24.15 -8.36
N ILE A 291 -4.10 -23.32 -7.55
CA ILE A 291 -3.66 -21.94 -7.29
C ILE A 291 -2.30 -21.92 -6.60
N ALA A 292 -2.08 -22.77 -5.58
CA ALA A 292 -0.78 -22.89 -4.92
C ALA A 292 0.34 -23.27 -5.91
N LEU A 293 0.07 -24.23 -6.80
CA LEU A 293 1.03 -24.64 -7.83
C LEU A 293 1.37 -23.48 -8.78
N VAL A 294 0.37 -22.76 -9.29
CA VAL A 294 0.62 -21.60 -10.16
C VAL A 294 1.38 -20.50 -9.43
N MET A 295 1.07 -20.23 -8.17
CA MET A 295 1.82 -19.27 -7.36
C MET A 295 3.29 -19.67 -7.21
N ILE A 296 3.58 -20.94 -6.90
CA ILE A 296 4.95 -21.45 -6.78
C ILE A 296 5.68 -21.34 -8.12
N MET A 297 5.03 -21.71 -9.23
CA MET A 297 5.62 -21.55 -10.57
C MET A 297 5.90 -20.09 -10.89
N THR A 298 4.99 -19.17 -10.55
CA THR A 298 5.16 -17.73 -10.79
C THR A 298 6.34 -17.17 -10.00
N LEU A 299 6.45 -17.53 -8.72
CA LEU A 299 7.58 -17.14 -7.88
C LEU A 299 8.90 -17.67 -8.45
N PHE A 300 8.95 -18.94 -8.85
CA PHE A 300 10.12 -19.52 -9.50
C PHE A 300 10.48 -18.79 -10.80
N SER A 301 9.49 -18.49 -11.64
CA SER A 301 9.70 -17.76 -12.89
C SER A 301 10.25 -16.36 -12.68
N TRP A 302 9.84 -15.65 -11.63
CA TRP A 302 10.42 -14.34 -11.31
C TRP A 302 11.89 -14.40 -10.92
N PHE A 303 12.30 -15.41 -10.15
CA PHE A 303 13.70 -15.55 -9.73
C PHE A 303 14.62 -16.01 -10.86
N VAL A 304 14.13 -16.84 -11.77
CA VAL A 304 14.96 -17.46 -12.83
C VAL A 304 14.89 -16.69 -14.15
N PHE A 305 13.70 -16.20 -14.51
CA PHE A 305 13.42 -15.61 -15.83
C PHE A 305 12.99 -14.14 -15.77
N GLY A 306 13.06 -13.50 -14.59
CA GLY A 306 12.60 -12.12 -14.38
C GLY A 306 13.22 -11.11 -15.33
N ASP A 307 14.53 -11.23 -15.59
CA ASP A 307 15.27 -10.30 -16.44
C ASP A 307 14.98 -10.50 -17.94
N GLN A 308 14.61 -11.72 -18.36
CA GLN A 308 14.38 -12.06 -19.78
C GLN A 308 12.92 -11.86 -20.20
N LEU A 309 11.98 -12.33 -19.38
CA LEU A 309 10.56 -12.30 -19.69
C LEU A 309 9.91 -10.97 -19.29
N GLY A 310 10.59 -10.15 -18.48
CA GLY A 310 10.06 -8.91 -17.94
C GLY A 310 9.16 -9.15 -16.74
N ILE A 311 9.37 -8.35 -15.69
CA ILE A 311 8.69 -8.49 -14.39
C ILE A 311 7.16 -8.50 -14.50
N ALA A 312 6.59 -7.70 -15.42
CA ALA A 312 5.15 -7.54 -15.60
C ALA A 312 4.49 -8.67 -16.39
N ASN A 313 5.21 -9.34 -17.30
CA ASN A 313 4.62 -10.37 -18.15
C ASN A 313 4.38 -11.69 -17.39
N ILE A 314 5.28 -12.02 -16.47
CA ILE A 314 5.20 -13.23 -15.64
C ILE A 314 3.85 -13.33 -14.89
N PRO A 315 3.40 -12.33 -14.12
CA PRO A 315 2.11 -12.42 -13.44
C PRO A 315 0.93 -12.38 -14.41
N ILE A 316 1.03 -11.68 -15.54
CA ILE A 316 -0.03 -11.68 -16.57
C ILE A 316 -0.24 -13.08 -17.14
N ILE A 317 0.86 -13.77 -17.50
CA ILE A 317 0.81 -15.15 -18.01
C ILE A 317 0.25 -16.09 -16.92
N ALA A 318 0.65 -15.91 -15.67
CA ALA A 318 0.13 -16.70 -14.56
C ALA A 318 -1.39 -16.53 -14.37
N ILE A 319 -1.91 -15.31 -14.52
CA ILE A 319 -3.35 -15.04 -14.50
C ILE A 319 -4.04 -15.78 -15.65
N VAL A 320 -3.54 -15.64 -16.87
CA VAL A 320 -4.10 -16.35 -18.03
C VAL A 320 -4.13 -17.86 -17.76
N LEU A 321 -3.06 -18.43 -17.19
CA LEU A 321 -3.00 -19.83 -16.82
C LEU A 321 -4.05 -20.21 -15.76
N LEU A 322 -4.27 -19.38 -14.73
CA LEU A 322 -5.31 -19.63 -13.72
C LEU A 322 -6.72 -19.67 -14.33
N PHE A 323 -7.00 -18.80 -15.30
CA PHE A 323 -8.28 -18.78 -16.02
C PHE A 323 -8.42 -19.95 -17.00
N LEU A 324 -7.36 -20.31 -17.73
CA LEU A 324 -7.37 -21.45 -18.66
C LEU A 324 -7.56 -22.78 -17.94
N LEU A 325 -6.99 -22.93 -16.75
CA LEU A 325 -7.17 -24.10 -15.89
C LEU A 325 -8.52 -24.09 -15.14
N ASN A 326 -9.37 -23.07 -15.37
CA ASN A 326 -10.65 -22.87 -14.70
C ASN A 326 -10.54 -22.91 -13.16
N LEU A 327 -9.42 -22.39 -12.63
CA LEU A 327 -9.14 -22.34 -11.20
C LEU A 327 -9.75 -21.10 -10.54
N ILE A 328 -10.01 -20.04 -11.30
CA ILE A 328 -10.62 -18.80 -10.83
C ILE A 328 -11.64 -18.30 -11.85
N THR A 329 -12.57 -17.47 -11.37
CA THR A 329 -13.46 -16.68 -12.22
C THR A 329 -13.25 -15.20 -11.93
N TRP A 330 -13.58 -14.32 -12.86
CA TRP A 330 -13.37 -12.88 -12.66
C TRP A 330 -14.12 -12.36 -11.44
N LYS A 331 -15.40 -12.76 -11.31
CA LYS A 331 -16.26 -12.41 -10.17
C LYS A 331 -15.68 -12.83 -8.81
N MET A 332 -14.90 -13.91 -8.76
CA MET A 332 -14.26 -14.40 -7.53
C MET A 332 -13.11 -13.50 -7.08
N VAL A 333 -12.34 -12.95 -8.03
CA VAL A 333 -11.13 -12.16 -7.71
C VAL A 333 -11.41 -10.66 -7.62
N GLU A 334 -12.40 -10.15 -8.36
CA GLU A 334 -12.69 -8.72 -8.49
C GLU A 334 -12.83 -7.98 -7.16
N GLU A 335 -13.55 -8.56 -6.20
CA GLU A 335 -13.79 -7.96 -4.87
C GLU A 335 -12.51 -7.83 -4.03
N HIS A 336 -11.48 -8.61 -4.35
CA HIS A 336 -10.22 -8.66 -3.61
C HIS A 336 -9.10 -7.85 -4.29
N ILE A 337 -9.34 -7.32 -5.50
CA ILE A 337 -8.36 -6.50 -6.22
C ILE A 337 -8.40 -5.06 -5.68
N ASN A 338 -7.23 -4.53 -5.33
CA ASN A 338 -7.11 -3.14 -4.92
C ASN A 338 -6.98 -2.19 -6.12
N TRP A 339 -8.12 -1.90 -6.77
CA TRP A 339 -8.19 -0.97 -7.89
C TRP A 339 -7.73 0.45 -7.55
N ALA A 340 -7.94 0.87 -6.30
CA ALA A 340 -7.52 2.20 -5.86
C ALA A 340 -6.00 2.36 -5.98
N ILE A 341 -5.23 1.35 -5.59
CA ILE A 341 -3.79 1.37 -5.76
C ILE A 341 -3.44 1.35 -7.25
N VAL A 342 -4.00 0.46 -8.08
CA VAL A 342 -3.70 0.43 -9.53
C VAL A 342 -3.91 1.80 -10.19
N MET A 343 -5.05 2.44 -9.93
CA MET A 343 -5.38 3.77 -10.45
C MET A 343 -4.44 4.85 -9.92
N MET A 344 -4.05 4.75 -8.66
CA MET A 344 -3.15 5.71 -8.04
C MET A 344 -1.76 5.70 -8.71
N TYR A 345 -1.24 4.52 -9.08
CA TYR A 345 0.07 4.37 -9.73
C TYR A 345 0.08 5.01 -11.11
N GLY A 346 -0.96 4.76 -11.91
CA GLY A 346 -1.07 5.39 -13.23
C GLY A 346 -1.02 6.92 -13.14
N GLY A 347 -1.71 7.51 -12.16
CA GLY A 347 -1.67 8.98 -11.99
C GLY A 347 -0.38 9.50 -11.37
N ALA A 348 0.24 8.76 -10.44
CA ALA A 348 1.53 9.13 -9.86
C ALA A 348 2.66 9.08 -10.91
N ILE A 349 2.66 8.06 -11.77
CA ILE A 349 3.61 7.93 -12.88
C ILE A 349 3.37 9.06 -13.90
N CYS A 350 2.11 9.28 -14.31
CA CYS A 350 1.76 10.39 -15.20
C CYS A 350 2.25 11.74 -14.65
N LEU A 351 1.92 12.06 -13.39
CA LEU A 351 2.34 13.30 -12.75
C LEU A 351 3.87 13.41 -12.66
N GLY A 352 4.55 12.31 -12.35
CA GLY A 352 6.01 12.26 -12.27
C GLY A 352 6.72 12.47 -13.61
N GLU A 353 6.17 11.95 -14.71
CA GLU A 353 6.72 12.16 -16.06
C GLU A 353 6.43 13.58 -16.55
N VAL A 354 5.22 14.07 -16.30
CA VAL A 354 4.81 15.43 -16.66
C VAL A 354 5.56 16.49 -15.84
N MET A 355 6.10 16.16 -14.66
CA MET A 355 7.02 17.04 -13.92
C MET A 355 8.42 17.08 -14.54
N ALA A 356 8.88 16.00 -15.16
CA ALA A 356 10.22 15.91 -15.71
C ALA A 356 10.33 16.65 -17.06
N GLU A 357 9.38 16.46 -17.98
CA GLU A 357 9.48 17.01 -19.34
C GLU A 357 9.59 18.55 -19.41
N PRO A 358 8.82 19.35 -18.64
CA PRO A 358 8.90 20.81 -18.68
C PRO A 358 10.02 21.41 -17.83
N GLY A 359 10.86 20.58 -17.18
CA GLY A 359 11.92 21.01 -16.26
C GLY A 359 11.44 21.38 -14.84
N ALA A 360 10.16 21.16 -14.52
CA ALA A 360 9.58 21.49 -13.21
C ALA A 360 10.20 20.67 -12.06
N ALA A 361 10.47 19.38 -12.29
CA ALA A 361 11.14 18.50 -11.33
C ALA A 361 12.54 19.03 -10.97
N LEU A 362 13.36 19.31 -11.99
CA LEU A 362 14.71 19.83 -11.81
C LEU A 362 14.70 21.19 -11.09
N TRP A 363 13.83 22.11 -11.53
CA TRP A 363 13.70 23.42 -10.88
C TRP A 363 13.35 23.29 -9.39
N LEU A 364 12.40 22.40 -9.05
CA LEU A 364 12.02 22.17 -7.67
C LEU A 364 13.17 21.57 -6.85
N ALA A 365 13.90 20.61 -7.42
CA ALA A 365 15.06 20.00 -6.78
C ALA A 365 16.17 21.03 -6.51
N GLU A 366 16.52 21.84 -7.50
CA GLU A 366 17.52 22.89 -7.37
C GLU A 366 17.15 23.87 -6.26
N LYS A 367 15.91 24.40 -6.26
CA LYS A 367 15.49 25.37 -5.23
C LYS A 367 15.43 24.77 -3.83
N LEU A 368 15.04 23.51 -3.69
CA LEU A 368 14.91 22.85 -2.39
C LEU A 368 16.25 22.39 -1.82
N PHE A 369 17.22 22.02 -2.65
CA PHE A 369 18.46 21.36 -2.21
C PHE A 369 19.74 22.14 -2.49
N SER A 370 19.71 23.21 -3.29
CA SER A 370 20.88 24.07 -3.49
C SER A 370 21.34 24.64 -2.14
N GLY A 371 22.56 24.27 -1.72
CA GLY A 371 23.15 24.69 -0.44
C GLY A 371 22.84 23.83 0.78
N LEU A 372 21.96 22.82 0.67
CA LEU A 372 21.67 21.85 1.75
C LEU A 372 22.44 20.53 1.59
N VAL A 373 22.89 20.20 0.37
CA VAL A 373 23.54 18.92 0.07
C VAL A 373 25.04 19.12 -0.11
N GLU A 374 25.79 19.03 0.98
CA GLU A 374 27.26 19.04 0.95
C GLU A 374 27.87 17.65 0.67
N SER A 375 27.10 16.58 0.91
CA SER A 375 27.51 15.19 0.69
C SER A 375 26.32 14.31 0.25
N PRO A 376 26.52 13.32 -0.66
CA PRO A 376 25.51 12.34 -1.02
C PRO A 376 24.89 11.60 0.18
N GLN A 377 25.67 11.40 1.24
CA GLN A 377 25.20 10.73 2.46
C GLN A 377 24.20 11.60 3.24
N PHE A 378 24.46 12.91 3.30
CA PHE A 378 23.56 13.85 3.95
C PHE A 378 22.23 13.97 3.20
N PHE A 379 22.28 13.94 1.86
CA PHE A 379 21.08 13.89 1.03
C PHE A 379 20.23 12.66 1.32
N LEU A 380 20.83 11.47 1.34
CA LEU A 380 20.11 10.23 1.66
C LEU A 380 19.52 10.24 3.07
N LEU A 381 20.25 10.79 4.05
CA LEU A 381 19.75 10.93 5.42
C LEU A 381 18.58 11.92 5.52
N ALA A 382 18.68 13.08 4.87
CA ALA A 382 17.62 14.07 4.82
C ALA A 382 16.36 13.50 4.15
N LEU A 383 16.53 12.78 3.03
CA LEU A 383 15.44 12.10 2.33
C LEU A 383 14.80 11.01 3.20
N ALA A 384 15.59 10.22 3.93
CA ALA A 384 15.07 9.22 4.85
C ALA A 384 14.28 9.85 6.02
N MET A 385 14.76 10.95 6.60
CA MET A 385 14.05 11.67 7.65
C MET A 385 12.75 12.29 7.14
N LEU A 386 12.78 12.93 5.97
CA LEU A 386 11.61 13.53 5.34
C LEU A 386 10.57 12.47 4.99
N SER A 387 11.00 11.33 4.44
CA SER A 387 10.13 10.18 4.16
C SER A 387 9.48 9.63 5.43
N THR A 388 10.26 9.49 6.51
CA THR A 388 9.76 9.03 7.81
C THR A 388 8.76 10.02 8.41
N LEU A 389 9.01 11.32 8.28
CA LEU A 389 8.08 12.35 8.72
C LEU A 389 6.78 12.29 7.91
N PHE A 390 6.88 12.25 6.59
CA PHE A 390 5.71 12.28 5.72
C PHE A 390 4.85 11.02 5.85
N THR A 391 5.43 9.82 5.99
CA THR A 391 4.63 8.60 6.18
C THR A 391 3.76 8.61 7.45
N THR A 392 4.07 9.46 8.44
CA THR A 392 3.17 9.63 9.60
C THR A 392 1.88 10.38 9.28
N PHE A 393 1.88 11.21 8.23
CA PHE A 393 0.74 12.06 7.84
C PHE A 393 0.05 11.60 6.57
N MET A 394 0.76 10.90 5.68
CA MET A 394 0.26 10.50 4.37
C MET A 394 0.55 9.04 4.06
N SER A 395 -0.10 8.49 3.02
CA SER A 395 0.11 7.09 2.65
C SER A 395 1.53 6.84 2.15
N ASN A 396 2.07 5.65 2.44
CA ASN A 396 3.41 5.24 2.00
C ASN A 396 3.64 5.44 0.48
N SER A 397 2.64 5.16 -0.34
CA SER A 397 2.77 5.32 -1.80
C SER A 397 2.71 6.77 -2.25
N ALA A 398 1.96 7.64 -1.55
CA ALA A 398 1.99 9.07 -1.83
C ALA A 398 3.36 9.67 -1.51
N VAL A 399 4.00 9.26 -0.39
CA VAL A 399 5.37 9.70 -0.05
C VAL A 399 6.34 9.42 -1.19
N ILE A 400 6.31 8.20 -1.76
CA ILE A 400 7.20 7.83 -2.88
C ILE A 400 6.88 8.67 -4.12
N ALA A 401 5.60 8.83 -4.47
CA ALA A 401 5.21 9.63 -5.62
C ALA A 401 5.68 11.09 -5.52
N ILE A 402 5.64 11.66 -4.31
CA ILE A 402 6.00 13.06 -4.04
C ILE A 402 7.51 13.25 -3.94
N LEU A 403 8.20 12.37 -3.21
CA LEU A 403 9.63 12.56 -2.93
C LEU A 403 10.50 12.02 -4.04
N PHE A 404 10.21 10.84 -4.60
CA PHE A 404 11.24 10.11 -5.33
C PHE A 404 11.52 10.72 -6.71
N ARG A 405 10.49 11.10 -7.48
CA ARG A 405 10.70 11.61 -8.85
C ARG A 405 11.31 13.01 -8.92
N PRO A 406 10.86 14.03 -8.16
CA PRO A 406 11.54 15.33 -8.19
C PRO A 406 13.00 15.25 -7.73
N LEU A 407 13.33 14.31 -6.85
CA LEU A 407 14.67 14.16 -6.26
C LEU A 407 15.61 13.25 -7.06
N SER A 408 15.08 12.52 -8.05
CA SER A 408 15.86 11.58 -8.85
C SER A 408 16.24 12.11 -10.23
N VAL A 409 15.72 13.29 -10.62
CA VAL A 409 16.17 14.10 -11.76
C VAL A 409 17.37 14.91 -11.32
#